data_AF-A0A2T2ZSY7-F1
#
_entry.id   AF-A0A2T2ZSY7-F1
#
_cell.length_a   1.000
_cell.length_b   1.000
_cell.length_c   1.000
_cell.angle_alpha   90.00
_cell.angle_beta   90.00
_cell.angle_gamma   90.00
#
_symmetry.space_group_name_H-M   'P 1'
#
loop_
_entity.id
_entity.type
_entity.pdbx_description
1 polymer ?
#
loop_
_entity_poly.entity_id
_entity_poly.type
_entity_poly.pdbx_seq_one_letter_code
_entity_poly.pdbx_strand_id
1 'polypeptide(L)'
;MTADAPDKNENKIQLTRIAHVYYRYASQDIQAAHEFMQDFGFFHVKSVGPRTYYRGYGPEPFVLCVEEAAAEDHTNSSNTDNDSRPKTGTQFGGAAFAVASLDELEKATRVLPPEARATSVYELKDAPGGGKCVSFWDPVDGFPFHLVWGQTLAEPIDLALPEPKTNFVG
;
A
#
# COMPACT_ATOMS: atom_id res chain seq x y z
N MET A 1 16.90 24.69 35.54
CA MET A 1 16.79 23.41 34.81
C MET A 1 15.38 22.90 35.01
N THR A 2 14.44 23.39 34.20
CA THR A 2 13.08 22.86 34.17
C THR A 2 13.12 21.64 33.26
N ALA A 3 12.77 20.47 33.80
CA ALA A 3 12.56 19.28 32.99
C ALA A 3 11.43 19.58 32.00
N ASP A 4 11.72 19.48 30.71
CA ASP A 4 10.69 19.50 29.67
C ASP A 4 9.70 18.36 29.94
N ALA A 5 8.41 18.67 29.83
CA ALA A 5 7.37 17.65 29.88
C ALA A 5 7.62 16.63 28.74
N PRO A 6 7.37 15.32 28.95
CA PRO A 6 7.47 14.35 27.86
C PRO A 6 6.58 14.80 26.70
N ASP A 7 7.14 14.80 25.49
CA ASP A 7 6.45 15.25 24.30
C ASP A 7 5.16 14.43 24.11
N LYS A 8 4.02 15.10 23.93
CA LYS A 8 2.68 14.52 23.79
C LYS A 8 2.53 13.60 22.56
N ASN A 9 3.61 13.39 21.80
CA ASN A 9 3.66 12.66 20.54
C ASN A 9 4.34 11.28 20.60
N GLU A 10 4.87 10.83 21.74
CA GLU A 10 5.58 9.53 21.82
C GLU A 10 4.73 8.33 21.36
N ASN A 11 3.41 8.40 21.58
CA ASN A 11 2.47 7.32 21.24
C ASN A 11 1.90 7.39 19.81
N LYS A 12 2.22 8.42 19.03
CA LYS A 12 1.72 8.54 17.65
C LYS A 12 2.70 7.91 16.66
N ILE A 13 2.15 7.16 15.72
CA ILE A 13 2.90 6.51 14.64
C ILE A 13 3.38 7.57 13.66
N GLN A 14 4.68 7.62 13.40
CA GLN A 14 5.30 8.62 12.52
C GLN A 14 5.32 8.16 11.05
N LEU A 15 4.39 8.69 10.26
CA LEU A 15 4.30 8.45 8.81
C LEU A 15 5.18 9.43 8.04
N THR A 16 5.80 8.96 6.96
CA THR A 16 6.70 9.76 6.11
C THR A 16 6.11 10.04 4.72
N ARG A 17 5.42 9.07 4.13
CA ARG A 17 4.76 9.17 2.81
C ARG A 17 3.78 8.03 2.59
N ILE A 18 2.91 8.17 1.59
CA ILE A 18 2.23 7.02 0.99
C ILE A 18 3.28 6.21 0.20
N ALA A 19 3.24 4.89 0.35
CA ALA A 19 4.20 3.97 -0.26
C ALA A 19 3.60 3.28 -1.50
N HIS A 20 2.51 2.55 -1.32
CA HIS A 20 1.85 1.80 -2.38
C HIS A 20 0.41 1.50 -2.00
N VAL A 21 -0.37 1.02 -2.95
CA VAL A 21 -1.74 0.57 -2.73
C VAL A 21 -1.91 -0.89 -3.16
N TYR A 22 -2.87 -1.56 -2.55
CA TYR A 22 -3.30 -2.90 -2.94
C TYR A 22 -4.66 -2.82 -3.63
N TYR A 23 -4.82 -3.57 -4.71
CA TYR A 23 -6.10 -3.75 -5.37
C TYR A 23 -6.29 -5.23 -5.68
N ARG A 24 -7.44 -5.78 -5.32
CA ARG A 24 -7.81 -7.15 -5.70
C ARG A 24 -8.87 -7.10 -6.78
N TYR A 25 -8.75 -7.93 -7.81
CA TYR A 25 -9.74 -8.06 -8.88
C TYR A 25 -10.28 -9.48 -8.92
N ALA A 26 -11.57 -9.61 -9.22
CA ALA A 26 -12.14 -10.91 -9.56
C ALA A 26 -11.48 -11.47 -10.83
N SER A 27 -11.37 -12.80 -10.94
CA SER A 27 -10.70 -13.46 -12.07
C SER A 27 -11.25 -13.06 -13.43
N GLN A 28 -12.54 -12.75 -13.56
CA GLN A 28 -13.10 -12.28 -14.83
C GLN A 28 -12.63 -10.87 -15.24
N ASP A 29 -12.20 -10.05 -14.27
CA ASP A 29 -11.81 -8.65 -14.48
C ASP A 29 -10.28 -8.46 -14.52
N ILE A 30 -9.50 -9.45 -14.08
CA ILE A 30 -8.05 -9.32 -13.89
C ILE A 30 -7.31 -8.93 -15.18
N GLN A 31 -7.74 -9.47 -16.32
CA GLN A 31 -7.13 -9.19 -17.62
C GLN A 31 -7.36 -7.73 -18.04
N ALA A 32 -8.59 -7.24 -17.90
CA ALA A 32 -8.91 -5.83 -18.18
C ALA A 32 -8.17 -4.88 -17.24
N ALA A 33 -7.96 -5.28 -15.98
CA ALA A 33 -7.15 -4.52 -15.04
C ALA A 33 -5.69 -4.44 -15.49
N HIS A 34 -5.08 -5.54 -15.92
CA HIS A 34 -3.71 -5.54 -16.41
C HIS A 34 -3.52 -4.68 -17.68
N GLU A 35 -4.47 -4.73 -18.60
CA GLU A 35 -4.49 -3.88 -19.81
C GLU A 35 -4.57 -2.40 -19.43
N PHE A 36 -5.48 -2.02 -18.53
CA PHE A 36 -5.56 -0.65 -18.05
C PHE A 36 -4.26 -0.18 -17.38
N MET A 37 -3.63 -1.01 -16.53
CA MET A 37 -2.38 -0.65 -15.85
C MET A 37 -1.26 -0.35 -16.86
N GLN A 38 -1.20 -1.14 -17.94
CA GLN A 38 -0.26 -0.92 -19.02
C GLN A 38 -0.58 0.37 -19.80
N ASP A 39 -1.84 0.57 -20.19
CA ASP A 39 -2.28 1.76 -20.94
C ASP A 39 -2.13 3.05 -20.13
N PHE A 40 -2.33 2.98 -18.81
CA PHE A 40 -2.08 4.09 -17.89
C PHE A 40 -0.60 4.49 -17.83
N GLY A 41 0.31 3.56 -18.14
CA GLY A 41 1.75 3.78 -18.12
C GLY A 41 2.44 3.33 -16.83
N PHE A 42 1.85 2.38 -16.09
CA PHE A 42 2.60 1.68 -15.05
C PHE A 42 3.56 0.64 -15.64
N PHE A 43 4.69 0.42 -14.96
CA PHE A 43 5.66 -0.61 -15.34
C PHE A 43 5.44 -1.85 -14.53
N HIS A 44 5.25 -2.98 -15.21
CA HIS A 44 5.33 -4.30 -14.57
C HIS A 44 6.74 -4.51 -14.00
N VAL A 45 6.81 -4.90 -12.72
CA VAL A 45 8.08 -5.14 -12.02
C VAL A 45 8.28 -6.63 -11.76
N LYS A 46 7.23 -7.30 -11.30
CA LYS A 46 7.29 -8.69 -10.85
C LYS A 46 5.89 -9.28 -10.77
N SER A 47 5.74 -10.57 -11.06
CA SER A 47 4.55 -11.35 -10.67
C SER A 47 4.98 -12.54 -9.81
N VAL A 48 4.27 -12.79 -8.71
CA VAL A 48 4.49 -13.92 -7.78
C VAL A 48 3.15 -14.39 -7.24
N GLY A 49 2.81 -15.65 -7.48
CA GLY A 49 1.52 -16.20 -7.09
C GLY A 49 0.37 -15.40 -7.72
N PRO A 50 -0.67 -15.02 -6.98
CA PRO A 50 -1.79 -14.24 -7.50
C PRO A 50 -1.46 -12.74 -7.62
N ARG A 51 -0.23 -12.30 -7.29
CA ARG A 51 0.13 -10.88 -7.23
C ARG A 51 0.99 -10.45 -8.40
N THR A 52 0.67 -9.28 -8.92
CA THR A 52 1.44 -8.54 -9.91
C THR A 52 1.75 -7.14 -9.38
N TYR A 53 3.03 -6.78 -9.40
CA TYR A 53 3.53 -5.52 -8.85
C TYR A 53 3.87 -4.55 -9.97
N TYR A 54 3.42 -3.32 -9.80
CA TYR A 54 3.59 -2.22 -10.74
C TYR A 54 4.27 -1.03 -10.07
N ARG A 55 5.14 -0.33 -10.81
CA ARG A 55 5.78 0.92 -10.37
C ARG A 55 5.54 2.06 -11.35
N GLY A 56 5.70 3.29 -10.86
CA GLY A 56 5.82 4.48 -11.70
C GLY A 56 7.29 4.77 -12.05
N TYR A 57 7.56 6.02 -12.43
CA TYR A 57 8.90 6.48 -12.86
C TYR A 57 9.84 6.81 -11.71
N GLY A 58 9.28 7.08 -10.51
CA GLY A 58 10.04 7.42 -9.31
C GLY A 58 10.82 6.24 -8.72
N PRO A 59 11.58 6.47 -7.64
CA PRO A 59 12.43 5.46 -7.03
C PRO A 59 11.67 4.37 -6.24
N GLU A 60 10.35 4.48 -6.12
CA GLU A 60 9.54 3.49 -5.42
C GLU A 60 9.65 2.11 -6.10
N PRO A 61 9.92 1.03 -5.34
CA PRO A 61 10.11 -0.30 -5.92
C PRO A 61 8.81 -0.86 -6.52
N PHE A 62 7.66 -0.44 -5.97
CA PHE A 62 6.33 -0.58 -6.54
C PHE A 62 5.40 0.46 -5.90
N VAL A 63 4.34 0.83 -6.60
CA VAL A 63 3.29 1.76 -6.12
C VAL A 63 1.90 1.12 -6.14
N LEU A 64 1.73 0.03 -6.89
CA LEU A 64 0.48 -0.72 -7.00
C LEU A 64 0.78 -2.22 -6.98
N CYS A 65 0.09 -2.94 -6.10
CA CYS A 65 0.03 -4.40 -6.11
C CYS A 65 -1.37 -4.82 -6.52
N VAL A 66 -1.48 -5.50 -7.65
CA VAL A 66 -2.70 -6.12 -8.14
C VAL A 66 -2.73 -7.58 -7.70
N GLU A 67 -3.79 -8.02 -7.06
CA GLU A 67 -4.01 -9.41 -6.65
C GLU A 67 -5.23 -9.98 -7.39
N GLU A 68 -5.10 -11.18 -7.95
CA GLU A 68 -6.25 -11.93 -8.47
C GLU A 68 -6.98 -12.64 -7.31
N ALA A 69 -8.31 -12.46 -7.22
CA ALA A 69 -9.14 -13.19 -6.27
C ALA A 69 -9.26 -14.67 -6.67
N ALA A 70 -9.40 -15.57 -5.69
CA ALA A 70 -9.66 -16.98 -5.97
C ALA A 70 -11.05 -17.18 -6.59
N ALA A 71 -11.20 -18.19 -7.46
CA ALA A 71 -12.38 -18.40 -8.31
C ALA A 71 -13.74 -18.58 -7.58
N GLU A 72 -13.77 -18.77 -6.26
CA GLU A 72 -15.03 -18.88 -5.48
C GLU A 72 -15.59 -17.51 -5.02
N ASP A 73 -14.90 -16.41 -5.35
CA ASP A 73 -15.27 -15.03 -4.98
C ASP A 73 -16.23 -14.39 -5.99
N HIS A 74 -17.50 -14.79 -5.96
CA HIS A 74 -18.56 -14.23 -6.82
C HIS A 74 -19.38 -13.09 -6.19
N THR A 75 -18.91 -12.45 -5.11
CA THR A 75 -19.62 -11.32 -4.53
C THR A 75 -18.94 -10.00 -4.87
N ASN A 76 -19.53 -9.26 -5.81
CA ASN A 76 -19.20 -7.84 -6.00
C ASN A 76 -19.56 -7.09 -4.71
N SER A 77 -18.64 -7.04 -3.74
CA SER A 77 -18.81 -6.22 -2.56
C SER A 77 -18.56 -4.78 -2.98
N SER A 78 -19.67 -4.09 -3.23
CA SER A 78 -19.65 -2.64 -3.37
C SER A 78 -18.99 -2.04 -2.14
N ASN A 79 -18.20 -0.97 -2.31
CA ASN A 79 -17.64 -0.21 -1.19
C ASN A 79 -18.71 0.51 -0.33
N THR A 80 -20.00 0.28 -0.61
CA THR A 80 -21.14 0.94 0.03
C THR A 80 -21.91 0.06 1.02
N ASP A 81 -21.58 -1.23 1.13
CA ASP A 81 -22.32 -2.13 2.03
C ASP A 81 -21.59 -2.27 3.38
N ASN A 82 -22.28 -1.89 4.48
CA ASN A 82 -21.89 -2.10 5.88
C ASN A 82 -21.89 -3.60 6.28
N ASP A 83 -21.69 -4.51 5.33
CA ASP A 83 -21.76 -5.94 5.55
C ASP A 83 -20.42 -6.43 6.14
N SER A 84 -20.49 -6.99 7.33
CA SER A 84 -19.36 -7.49 8.11
C SER A 84 -18.77 -8.81 7.57
N ARG A 85 -19.31 -9.36 6.47
CA ARG A 85 -18.82 -10.57 5.82
C ARG A 85 -17.52 -10.32 5.01
N PRO A 86 -16.67 -11.34 4.80
CA PRO A 86 -15.52 -11.23 3.92
C PRO A 86 -15.98 -10.78 2.53
N LYS A 87 -15.51 -9.62 2.11
CA LYS A 87 -15.74 -9.08 0.77
C LYS A 87 -15.01 -10.00 -0.21
N THR A 88 -15.71 -10.48 -1.22
CA THR A 88 -15.35 -11.70 -1.93
C THR A 88 -15.36 -11.40 -3.45
N GLY A 89 -14.29 -10.78 -3.98
CA GLY A 89 -14.22 -10.27 -5.36
C GLY A 89 -13.32 -9.04 -5.54
N THR A 90 -13.67 -8.19 -6.52
CA THR A 90 -12.99 -6.92 -6.83
C THR A 90 -13.12 -5.93 -5.67
N GLN A 91 -12.00 -5.48 -5.10
CA GLN A 91 -11.98 -4.53 -3.97
C GLN A 91 -10.68 -3.72 -3.89
N PHE A 92 -10.78 -2.53 -3.31
CA PHE A 92 -9.59 -1.81 -2.88
C PHE A 92 -9.01 -2.47 -1.61
N GLY A 93 -7.75 -2.87 -1.67
CA GLY A 93 -7.04 -3.56 -0.61
C GLY A 93 -6.35 -2.64 0.39
N GLY A 94 -6.45 -1.32 0.23
CA GLY A 94 -5.91 -0.35 1.17
C GLY A 94 -4.61 0.33 0.72
N ALA A 95 -4.23 1.38 1.44
CA ALA A 95 -2.99 2.11 1.23
C ALA A 95 -1.95 1.73 2.28
N ALA A 96 -0.70 1.63 1.84
CA ALA A 96 0.46 1.49 2.70
C ALA A 96 1.15 2.84 2.90
N PHE A 97 1.53 3.11 4.15
CA PHE A 97 2.27 4.31 4.54
C PHE A 97 3.66 3.92 5.02
N ALA A 98 4.68 4.57 4.49
CA ALA A 98 6.04 4.36 4.97
C ALA A 98 6.21 5.02 6.34
N VAL A 99 6.77 4.30 7.30
CA VAL A 99 7.08 4.82 8.64
C VAL A 99 8.57 5.16 8.78
N ALA A 100 8.89 6.00 9.75
CA ALA A 100 10.26 6.52 9.93
C ALA A 100 11.28 5.45 10.37
N SER A 101 10.85 4.41 11.09
CA SER A 101 11.74 3.36 11.63
C SER A 101 11.02 2.02 11.81
N LEU A 102 11.79 0.95 12.04
CA LEU A 102 11.23 -0.34 12.46
C LEU A 102 10.44 -0.22 13.77
N ASP A 103 10.93 0.59 14.72
CA ASP A 103 10.28 0.81 16.01
C ASP A 103 8.86 1.38 15.86
N GLU A 104 8.58 2.15 14.79
CA GLU A 104 7.23 2.63 14.50
C GLU A 104 6.28 1.49 14.07
N LEU A 105 6.78 0.47 13.38
CA LEU A 105 5.99 -0.74 13.10
C LEU A 105 5.69 -1.50 14.39
N GLU A 106 6.71 -1.71 15.23
CA GLU A 106 6.52 -2.39 16.52
C GLU A 106 5.64 -1.60 17.48
N LYS A 107 5.71 -0.27 17.44
CA LYS A 107 4.83 0.62 18.19
C LYS A 107 3.39 0.40 17.75
N ALA A 108 3.12 0.36 16.45
CA ALA A 108 1.78 0.15 15.92
C ALA A 108 1.13 -1.14 16.45
N THR A 109 1.88 -2.23 16.61
CA THR A 109 1.33 -3.49 17.15
C THR A 109 0.95 -3.40 18.64
N ARG A 110 1.42 -2.38 19.36
CA ARG A 110 1.16 -2.18 20.79
C ARG A 110 0.15 -1.08 21.09
N VAL A 111 0.19 0.02 20.33
CA VAL A 111 -0.58 1.24 20.64
C VAL A 111 -1.92 1.32 19.91
N LEU A 112 -2.09 0.58 18.80
CA LEU A 112 -3.37 0.53 18.11
C LEU A 112 -4.41 -0.22 18.96
N PRO A 113 -5.68 0.22 18.94
CA PRO A 113 -6.73 -0.43 19.70
C PRO A 113 -6.97 -1.87 19.19
N PRO A 114 -7.37 -2.82 20.05
CA PRO A 114 -7.58 -4.22 19.66
C PRO A 114 -8.54 -4.39 18.48
N GLU A 115 -9.55 -3.52 18.36
CA GLU A 115 -10.55 -3.50 17.29
C GLU A 115 -9.92 -3.25 15.91
N ALA A 116 -8.75 -2.59 15.87
CA ALA A 116 -8.00 -2.39 14.64
C ALA A 116 -7.30 -3.66 14.16
N ARG A 117 -7.25 -4.72 14.99
CA ARG A 117 -6.74 -6.06 14.64
C ARG A 117 -5.35 -6.00 13.98
N ALA A 118 -4.46 -5.17 14.50
CA ALA A 118 -3.12 -5.02 13.96
C ALA A 118 -2.39 -6.38 13.94
N THR A 119 -1.77 -6.71 12.80
CA THR A 119 -0.94 -7.91 12.68
C THR A 119 0.35 -7.75 13.47
N SER A 120 1.04 -8.86 13.72
CA SER A 120 2.47 -8.78 14.03
C SER A 120 3.24 -8.19 12.84
N VAL A 121 4.47 -7.72 13.09
CA VAL A 121 5.38 -7.31 12.01
C VAL A 121 5.72 -8.54 11.16
N TYR A 122 5.51 -8.45 9.85
CA TYR A 122 5.84 -9.52 8.89
C TYR A 122 6.70 -9.00 7.74
N GLU A 123 7.35 -9.91 7.02
CA GLU A 123 8.25 -9.56 5.91
C GLU A 123 7.53 -9.57 4.57
N LEU A 124 7.82 -8.56 3.76
CA LEU A 124 7.35 -8.47 2.37
C LEU A 124 8.29 -9.22 1.42
N LYS A 125 8.54 -10.51 1.71
CA LYS A 125 9.58 -11.32 1.05
C LYS A 125 9.51 -11.30 -0.48
N ASP A 126 8.30 -11.34 -1.01
CA ASP A 126 8.08 -11.42 -2.46
C ASP A 126 7.88 -10.08 -3.15
N ALA A 127 7.59 -9.01 -2.39
CA ALA A 127 7.33 -7.69 -2.95
C ALA A 127 8.66 -7.06 -3.43
N PRO A 128 8.65 -6.35 -4.57
CA PRO A 128 9.81 -5.55 -4.98
C PRO A 128 10.28 -4.61 -3.88
N GLY A 129 11.59 -4.53 -3.67
CA GLY A 129 12.20 -3.75 -2.59
C GLY A 129 12.08 -4.38 -1.20
N GLY A 130 11.30 -5.45 -1.01
CA GLY A 130 11.19 -6.15 0.26
C GLY A 130 10.65 -5.28 1.39
N GLY A 131 11.29 -5.36 2.55
CA GLY A 131 10.92 -4.62 3.75
C GLY A 131 10.01 -5.39 4.72
N LYS A 132 9.51 -4.66 5.72
CA LYS A 132 8.63 -5.17 6.78
C LYS A 132 7.32 -4.39 6.79
N CYS A 133 6.25 -5.05 7.23
CA CYS A 133 4.91 -4.52 7.20
C CYS A 133 4.13 -4.83 8.47
N VAL A 134 3.20 -3.95 8.83
CA VAL A 134 2.08 -4.20 9.74
C VAL A 134 0.80 -3.83 9.02
N SER A 135 -0.18 -4.73 9.00
CA SER A 135 -1.53 -4.43 8.50
C SER A 135 -2.48 -4.26 9.67
N PHE A 136 -3.45 -3.36 9.53
CA PHE A 136 -4.52 -3.14 10.49
C PHE A 136 -5.76 -2.67 9.75
N TRP A 137 -6.89 -2.62 10.44
CA TRP A 137 -8.19 -2.29 9.87
C TRP A 137 -8.82 -1.14 10.64
N ASP A 138 -9.54 -0.26 9.96
CA ASP A 138 -10.36 0.75 10.61
C ASP A 138 -11.40 0.07 11.52
N PRO A 139 -11.47 0.42 12.82
CA PRO A 139 -12.50 -0.09 13.71
C PRO A 139 -13.94 0.24 13.28
N VAL A 140 -14.15 1.25 12.42
CA VAL A 140 -15.50 1.71 12.02
C VAL A 140 -16.07 0.90 10.86
N ASP A 141 -15.35 0.79 9.74
CA ASP A 141 -15.83 0.17 8.51
C ASP A 141 -15.02 -1.06 8.06
N GLY A 142 -13.97 -1.41 8.82
CA GLY A 142 -13.09 -2.52 8.49
C GLY A 142 -12.20 -2.25 7.28
N PHE A 143 -11.96 -1.00 6.90
CA PHE A 143 -11.07 -0.65 5.80
C PHE A 143 -9.60 -0.99 6.12
N PRO A 144 -8.86 -1.66 5.22
CA PRO A 144 -7.47 -2.03 5.46
C PRO A 144 -6.50 -0.86 5.33
N PHE A 145 -5.56 -0.78 6.28
CA PHE A 145 -4.39 0.09 6.26
C PHE A 145 -3.13 -0.74 6.42
N HIS A 146 -2.02 -0.23 5.88
CA HIS A 146 -0.71 -0.87 6.03
C HIS A 146 0.36 0.15 6.41
N LEU A 147 1.34 -0.29 7.18
CA LEU A 147 2.56 0.45 7.50
C LEU A 147 3.75 -0.34 6.98
N VAL A 148 4.70 0.33 6.32
CA VAL A 148 5.88 -0.33 5.75
C VAL A 148 7.17 0.36 6.14
N TRP A 149 8.23 -0.43 6.29
CA TRP A 149 9.57 0.07 6.57
C TRP A 149 10.64 -0.80 5.89
N GLY A 150 11.77 -0.18 5.55
CA GLY A 150 12.95 -0.89 5.05
C GLY A 150 12.85 -1.40 3.61
N GLN A 151 12.01 -0.77 2.78
CA GLN A 151 11.95 -1.05 1.34
C GLN A 151 13.20 -0.50 0.64
N THR A 152 13.90 -1.34 -0.12
CA THR A 152 14.98 -0.92 -1.00
C THR A 152 14.40 -0.18 -2.20
N LEU A 153 14.81 1.08 -2.38
CA LEU A 153 14.43 1.88 -3.54
C LEU A 153 15.06 1.32 -4.81
N ALA A 154 14.39 1.53 -5.93
CA ALA A 154 14.89 1.17 -7.24
C ALA A 154 15.37 2.42 -7.97
N GLU A 155 16.23 2.23 -8.98
CA GLU A 155 16.63 3.33 -9.85
C GLU A 155 15.39 3.94 -10.54
N PRO A 156 15.26 5.28 -10.57
CA PRO A 156 14.20 5.95 -11.33
C PRO A 156 14.28 5.62 -12.81
N ILE A 157 13.12 5.58 -13.47
CA ILE A 157 13.04 5.38 -14.91
C ILE A 157 13.11 6.75 -15.58
N ASP A 158 14.16 6.99 -16.35
CA ASP A 158 14.25 8.15 -17.22
C ASP A 158 13.47 7.88 -18.51
N LEU A 159 12.36 8.59 -18.68
CA LEU A 159 11.53 8.54 -19.88
C LEU A 159 12.13 9.30 -21.08
N ALA A 160 13.19 10.08 -20.87
CA ALA A 160 13.69 11.07 -21.82
C ALA A 160 12.54 11.97 -22.35
N LEU A 161 11.60 12.35 -21.48
CA LEU A 161 10.52 13.26 -21.87
C LEU A 161 11.14 14.60 -22.32
N PRO A 162 10.67 15.19 -23.44
CA PRO A 162 11.13 16.50 -23.83
C PRO A 162 10.83 17.51 -22.72
N GLU A 163 11.81 18.34 -22.37
CA GLU A 163 11.64 19.33 -21.32
C GLU A 163 10.40 20.20 -21.61
N PRO A 164 9.50 20.38 -20.64
CA PRO A 164 8.33 21.21 -20.85
C PRO A 164 8.79 22.63 -21.15
N LYS A 165 8.43 23.16 -22.33
CA LYS A 165 8.68 24.56 -22.68
C LYS A 165 7.89 25.44 -21.72
N THR A 166 8.56 26.03 -20.73
CA THR A 166 7.94 27.01 -19.84
C THR A 166 7.74 28.31 -20.60
N ASN A 167 6.49 28.73 -20.80
CA ASN A 167 6.16 30.03 -21.42
C ASN A 167 6.18 31.19 -20.40
N PHE A 168 6.87 31.05 -19.26
CA PHE A 168 6.96 32.12 -18.27
C PHE A 168 7.98 33.16 -18.72
N VAL A 169 7.50 34.33 -19.11
CA VAL A 169 8.30 35.56 -19.25
C VAL A 169 8.28 36.23 -17.88
N GLY A 170 9.47 36.46 -17.31
CA GLY A 170 9.65 37.07 -15.99
C GLY A 170 9.30 38.55 -15.94
#